data_AF-A0A367JGG2-F1
#
_entry.id   AF-A0A367JGG2-F1
#
_cell.length_a   1.000
_cell.length_b   1.000
_cell.length_c   1.000
_cell.angle_alpha   90.00
_cell.angle_beta   90.00
_cell.angle_gamma   90.00
#
_symmetry.space_group_name_H-M   'P 1'
#
loop_
_entity.id
_entity.type
_entity.pdbx_description
1 polymer ?
#
loop_
_entity_poly.entity_id
_entity_poly.type
_entity_poly.pdbx_seq_one_letter_code
_entity_poly.pdbx_strand_id
1 'polypeptide(L)'
;MICIFSPVSTIKGTPQTEEAVLLTPTICLPMKYKDFQSNYPLLAIKNGQAGYEITEPVIKHTSDCPTLLFVEPSIDLETKLFVIYFESIHPVYPLLFKQSITNIHSRNRNMLYKPLRYAIATLASTFHHKETTSTFYQLARKELALESPLFCLSMLPIRLDTVQTLILLYKYDNTTPYYLELAHTLLNQLTSHTATTPEQHQEMIRRARWILFASAALSDLNDQACNEMCAENDPPGALPQPLSEELQEDGLCYMNRFAQIVNLSSLYYRTIQSLSTNSLSGLICIKQFKSIRQHWHDTLNAVTQRNLVSQEEITDVLILYNAVLYDIIYLLLLLHNYDKEWHHHQDAVETSYRLQLMVQKWILHPLFSSAIQSKRMAVFALLLCLQVHMLANTYDCVENIRLIIYSIEPVDSRIILQLNELQKHLTVGMIPQSPYEQPLQDYFSLIPTKSASSTPPTPLFLNSPLSQDKEWNHLPSPHWRQPQQEVLLQDQLQHLQIETRHR
;
A
#
# COMPACT_ATOMS: atom_id res chain seq x y z
N MET A 1 -44.87 -6.54 -25.14
CA MET A 1 -44.65 -7.40 -26.32
C MET A 1 -43.88 -8.62 -25.81
N ILE A 2 -44.55 -9.77 -25.80
CA ILE A 2 -44.01 -11.07 -25.37
C ILE A 2 -43.32 -11.68 -26.58
N CYS A 3 -42.09 -12.19 -26.42
CA CYS A 3 -41.56 -13.26 -27.25
C CYS A 3 -40.59 -14.15 -26.43
N ILE A 4 -41.00 -15.41 -26.36
CA ILE A 4 -40.35 -16.59 -25.81
C ILE A 4 -39.39 -17.13 -26.88
N PHE A 5 -38.16 -17.52 -26.53
CA PHE A 5 -37.45 -18.60 -27.24
C PHE A 5 -36.60 -19.44 -26.29
N SER A 6 -36.97 -20.72 -26.21
CA SER A 6 -36.17 -21.86 -25.75
C SER A 6 -35.79 -22.70 -27.00
N PRO A 7 -34.99 -23.79 -26.94
CA PRO A 7 -33.80 -23.96 -27.77
C PRO A 7 -33.95 -25.08 -28.82
N VAL A 8 -33.03 -25.16 -29.78
CA VAL A 8 -32.79 -26.37 -30.57
C VAL A 8 -31.28 -26.64 -30.64
N SER A 9 -30.96 -27.93 -30.53
CA SER A 9 -29.76 -28.64 -30.13
C SER A 9 -28.76 -28.94 -31.25
N THR A 10 -27.54 -29.37 -30.90
CA THR A 10 -27.06 -30.74 -31.19
C THR A 10 -25.73 -31.07 -30.51
N ILE A 11 -25.72 -32.21 -29.81
CA ILE A 11 -24.58 -32.88 -29.18
C ILE A 11 -23.89 -33.81 -30.20
N LYS A 12 -22.56 -33.95 -30.10
CA LYS A 12 -21.71 -35.16 -30.34
C LYS A 12 -20.26 -34.75 -30.03
N GLY A 13 -19.42 -35.42 -29.23
CA GLY A 13 -19.46 -36.64 -28.43
C GLY A 13 -18.32 -36.62 -27.38
N THR A 14 -18.43 -37.49 -26.38
CA THR A 14 -17.60 -37.70 -25.17
C THR A 14 -16.36 -38.59 -25.43
N PRO A 15 -15.53 -38.98 -24.41
CA PRO A 15 -15.00 -38.28 -23.23
C PRO A 15 -13.47 -38.55 -22.99
N GLN A 16 -12.84 -37.86 -22.02
CA GLN A 16 -11.85 -38.40 -21.05
C GLN A 16 -11.33 -37.24 -20.16
N THR A 17 -11.88 -37.10 -18.95
CA THR A 17 -11.24 -37.40 -17.64
C THR A 17 -10.00 -36.57 -17.33
N GLU A 18 -10.19 -35.52 -16.49
CA GLU A 18 -9.39 -35.26 -15.29
C GLU A 18 -10.15 -34.26 -14.40
N GLU A 19 -9.95 -34.38 -13.09
CA GLU A 19 -10.83 -34.02 -11.97
C GLU A 19 -11.34 -32.56 -11.94
N ALA A 20 -12.62 -32.38 -12.26
CA ALA A 20 -13.37 -31.19 -11.85
C ALA A 20 -13.91 -31.41 -10.43
N VAL A 21 -13.41 -30.63 -9.47
CA VAL A 21 -14.00 -30.52 -8.14
C VAL A 21 -15.43 -29.97 -8.31
N LEU A 22 -16.41 -30.87 -8.20
CA LEU A 22 -17.84 -30.57 -8.18
C LEU A 22 -18.16 -29.69 -6.95
N LEU A 23 -18.22 -28.38 -7.13
CA LEU A 23 -18.82 -27.47 -6.16
C LEU A 23 -20.34 -27.63 -6.24
N THR A 24 -20.91 -28.38 -5.29
CA THR A 24 -22.36 -28.46 -5.09
C THR A 24 -22.95 -27.10 -4.69
N PRO A 25 -24.12 -26.69 -5.21
CA PRO A 25 -24.75 -25.43 -4.84
C PRO A 25 -25.17 -25.47 -3.36
N THR A 26 -24.79 -24.44 -2.61
CA THR A 26 -25.11 -24.30 -1.19
C THR A 26 -26.41 -23.52 -1.06
N ILE A 27 -27.51 -24.14 -0.62
CA ILE A 27 -28.72 -23.39 -0.25
C ILE A 27 -28.40 -22.64 1.05
N CYS A 28 -28.09 -21.36 0.91
CA CYS A 28 -27.77 -20.50 2.03
C CYS A 28 -29.06 -19.93 2.64
N LEU A 29 -29.21 -20.06 3.97
CA LEU A 29 -30.30 -19.39 4.68
C LEU A 29 -30.07 -17.87 4.62
N PRO A 30 -31.05 -17.06 4.17
CA PRO A 30 -30.89 -15.62 4.11
C PRO A 30 -30.68 -15.07 5.53
N MET A 31 -29.51 -14.49 5.76
CA MET A 31 -29.14 -13.84 7.02
C MET A 31 -29.45 -12.34 6.91
N LYS A 32 -30.19 -11.79 7.87
CA LYS A 32 -30.36 -10.33 7.92
C LYS A 32 -29.03 -9.69 8.25
N TYR A 33 -28.68 -8.61 7.56
CA TYR A 33 -27.40 -7.93 7.75
C TYR A 33 -27.15 -7.48 9.20
N LYS A 34 -28.20 -7.10 9.95
CA LYS A 34 -28.09 -6.79 11.38
C LYS A 34 -27.62 -7.98 12.21
N ASP A 35 -28.08 -9.18 11.88
CA ASP A 35 -27.68 -10.42 12.57
C ASP A 35 -26.24 -10.78 12.23
N PHE A 36 -25.80 -10.53 10.99
CA PHE A 36 -24.39 -10.64 10.60
C PHE A 36 -23.51 -9.72 11.46
N GLN A 37 -23.87 -8.43 11.56
CA GLN A 37 -23.09 -7.46 12.33
C GLN A 37 -23.04 -7.79 13.84
N SER A 38 -24.10 -8.34 14.42
CA SER A 38 -24.13 -8.70 15.84
C SER A 38 -23.38 -9.99 16.14
N ASN A 39 -23.49 -11.00 15.27
CA ASN A 39 -22.94 -12.33 15.50
C ASN A 39 -21.47 -12.44 15.06
N TYR A 40 -21.07 -11.65 14.06
CA TYR A 40 -19.72 -11.68 13.49
C TYR A 40 -19.08 -10.27 13.47
N PRO A 41 -18.93 -9.61 14.63
CA PRO A 41 -18.51 -8.22 14.70
C PRO A 41 -17.09 -7.98 14.16
N LEU A 42 -16.20 -8.99 14.16
CA LEU A 42 -14.83 -8.84 13.65
C LEU A 42 -14.79 -8.88 12.12
N LEU A 43 -15.80 -9.47 11.48
CA LEU A 43 -15.93 -9.56 10.03
C LEU A 43 -16.65 -8.33 9.42
N ALA A 44 -17.34 -7.55 10.27
CA ALA A 44 -18.11 -6.40 9.83
C ALA A 44 -17.23 -5.14 9.70
N ILE A 45 -17.52 -4.32 8.69
CA ILE A 45 -16.95 -2.98 8.52
C ILE A 45 -18.01 -1.95 8.92
N LYS A 46 -17.72 -1.20 9.98
CA LYS A 46 -18.59 -0.15 10.51
C LYS A 46 -17.89 1.19 10.41
N ASN A 47 -18.57 2.17 9.82
CA ASN A 47 -18.02 3.51 9.60
C ASN A 47 -16.66 3.50 8.87
N GLY A 48 -16.48 2.55 7.95
CA GLY A 48 -15.25 2.38 7.18
C GLY A 48 -14.13 1.61 7.88
N GLN A 49 -14.28 1.22 9.15
CA GLN A 49 -13.25 0.48 9.89
C GLN A 49 -13.69 -0.97 10.13
N ALA A 50 -12.74 -1.89 10.05
CA ALA A 50 -13.03 -3.30 10.26
C ALA A 50 -13.05 -3.63 11.76
N GLY A 51 -14.00 -4.46 12.20
CA GLY A 51 -14.17 -4.76 13.63
C GLY A 51 -13.00 -5.49 14.27
N TYR A 52 -12.18 -6.22 13.49
CA TYR A 52 -10.95 -6.85 14.00
C TYR A 52 -9.87 -5.85 14.43
N GLU A 53 -10.00 -4.58 14.04
CA GLU A 53 -9.07 -3.49 14.35
C GLU A 53 -9.44 -2.79 15.66
N ILE A 54 -10.74 -2.76 15.99
CA ILE A 54 -11.29 -2.05 17.17
C ILE A 54 -11.03 -2.81 18.48
N THR A 55 -10.71 -4.11 18.41
CA THR A 55 -10.47 -4.92 19.62
C THR A 55 -9.00 -4.91 19.96
N GLU A 56 -8.67 -4.38 21.16
CA GLU A 56 -7.32 -4.19 21.69
C GLU A 56 -6.34 -5.23 21.16
N PRO A 57 -5.21 -4.80 20.54
CA PRO A 57 -4.16 -5.74 20.21
C PRO A 57 -3.78 -6.43 21.51
N VAL A 58 -3.77 -7.77 21.50
CA VAL A 58 -3.09 -8.52 22.55
C VAL A 58 -1.68 -7.98 22.54
N ILE A 59 -1.34 -7.13 23.52
CA ILE A 59 0.00 -6.63 23.73
C ILE A 59 0.81 -7.89 24.07
N LYS A 60 1.36 -8.53 23.03
CA LYS A 60 2.46 -9.45 23.21
C LYS A 60 3.63 -8.56 23.59
N HIS A 61 3.73 -8.28 24.88
CA HIS A 61 5.04 -8.06 25.48
C HIS A 61 5.82 -9.34 25.20
N THR A 62 6.53 -9.40 24.08
CA THR A 62 7.65 -10.33 23.92
C THR A 62 8.78 -9.80 24.79
N SER A 63 8.54 -9.82 26.10
CA SER A 63 9.56 -9.79 27.13
C SER A 63 10.07 -11.22 27.25
N ASP A 64 10.83 -11.67 26.25
CA ASP A 64 11.75 -12.79 26.35
C ASP A 64 12.62 -12.74 25.10
N CYS A 65 13.76 -12.07 25.23
CA CYS A 65 14.85 -12.18 24.27
C CYS A 65 15.68 -13.39 24.73
N PRO A 66 15.54 -14.58 24.12
CA PRO A 66 16.52 -15.63 24.36
C PRO A 66 17.88 -15.04 23.99
N THR A 67 18.88 -15.28 24.82
CA THR A 67 20.27 -14.85 24.62
C THR A 67 20.86 -15.62 23.43
N LEU A 68 20.34 -15.38 22.23
CA LEU A 68 20.93 -15.84 20.99
C LEU A 68 22.21 -15.04 20.84
N LEU A 69 23.34 -15.74 20.77
CA LEU A 69 24.61 -15.15 20.35
C LEU A 69 24.39 -14.56 18.95
N PHE A 70 24.14 -13.25 18.90
CA PHE A 70 23.91 -12.54 17.66
C PHE A 70 25.23 -12.44 16.90
N VAL A 71 25.45 -13.38 15.99
CA VAL A 71 26.62 -13.38 15.10
C VAL A 71 26.35 -12.44 13.94
N GLU A 72 27.32 -11.56 13.63
CA GLU A 72 27.23 -10.69 12.44
C GLU A 72 27.15 -11.56 11.17
N PRO A 73 26.28 -11.23 10.19
CA PRO A 73 26.21 -11.98 8.95
C PRO A 73 27.54 -11.97 8.20
N SER A 74 27.81 -13.07 7.49
CA SER A 74 28.91 -13.10 6.53
C SER A 74 28.70 -12.03 5.44
N ILE A 75 29.80 -11.52 4.90
CA ILE A 75 29.77 -10.51 3.83
C ILE A 75 28.95 -11.04 2.64
N ASP A 76 29.16 -12.31 2.26
CA ASP A 76 28.45 -12.92 1.13
C ASP A 76 26.93 -12.98 1.34
N LEU A 77 26.48 -13.31 2.55
CA LEU A 77 25.06 -13.34 2.88
C LEU A 77 24.46 -11.94 2.83
N GLU A 78 25.14 -10.96 3.44
CA GLU A 78 24.68 -9.57 3.44
C GLU A 78 24.57 -9.00 2.02
N THR A 79 25.58 -9.22 1.17
CA THR A 79 25.56 -8.79 -0.23
C THR A 79 24.38 -9.39 -1.00
N LYS A 80 24.11 -10.70 -0.83
CA LYS A 80 22.93 -11.35 -1.45
C LYS A 80 21.63 -10.74 -0.97
N LEU A 81 21.49 -10.47 0.33
CA LEU A 81 20.29 -9.85 0.90
C LEU A 81 20.07 -8.42 0.39
N PHE A 82 21.15 -7.64 0.19
CA PHE A 82 21.05 -6.30 -0.40
C PHE A 82 20.54 -6.36 -1.84
N VAL A 83 21.03 -7.31 -2.66
CA VAL A 83 20.51 -7.53 -4.02
C VAL A 83 19.01 -7.84 -3.99
N ILE A 84 18.61 -8.80 -3.16
CA ILE A 84 17.20 -9.19 -3.00
C ILE A 84 16.33 -8.00 -2.57
N TYR A 85 16.80 -7.16 -1.64
CA TYR A 85 16.07 -5.96 -1.23
C TYR A 85 15.79 -5.02 -2.40
N PHE A 86 16.81 -4.71 -3.20
CA PHE A 86 16.67 -3.76 -4.30
C PHE A 86 15.92 -4.33 -5.50
N GLU A 87 15.85 -5.66 -5.66
CA GLU A 87 15.07 -6.32 -6.71
C GLU A 87 13.61 -6.55 -6.29
N SER A 88 13.35 -6.91 -5.03
CA SER A 88 12.03 -7.41 -4.61
C SER A 88 11.24 -6.44 -3.72
N ILE A 89 11.90 -5.54 -3.00
CA ILE A 89 11.24 -4.66 -2.01
C ILE A 89 11.25 -3.21 -2.47
N HIS A 90 12.43 -2.71 -2.84
CA HIS A 90 12.63 -1.32 -3.22
C HIS A 90 11.70 -0.83 -4.35
N PRO A 91 11.41 -1.60 -5.41
CA PRO A 91 10.54 -1.13 -6.50
C PRO A 91 9.12 -0.77 -6.04
N VAL A 92 8.64 -1.38 -4.94
CA VAL A 92 7.30 -1.13 -4.39
C VAL A 92 7.29 -0.39 -3.06
N TYR A 93 8.48 -0.19 -2.49
CA TYR A 93 8.71 0.49 -1.22
C TYR A 93 10.00 1.35 -1.34
N PRO A 94 9.95 2.45 -2.13
CA PRO A 94 11.14 3.20 -2.55
C PRO A 94 11.69 4.13 -1.46
N LEU A 95 12.07 3.58 -0.31
CA LEU A 95 12.54 4.33 0.86
C LEU A 95 14.02 4.74 0.79
N LEU A 96 14.84 3.91 0.15
CA LEU A 96 16.30 4.05 0.12
C LEU A 96 16.77 4.54 -1.25
N PHE A 97 17.90 5.24 -1.31
CA PHE A 97 18.49 5.61 -2.59
C PHE A 97 19.39 4.47 -3.10
N LYS A 98 18.89 3.67 -4.05
CA LYS A 98 19.55 2.44 -4.53
C LYS A 98 21.01 2.67 -4.90
N GLN A 99 21.31 3.65 -5.74
CA GLN A 99 22.66 3.91 -6.23
C GLN A 99 23.61 4.27 -5.08
N SER A 100 23.20 5.12 -4.15
CA SER A 100 24.03 5.49 -3.01
C SER A 100 24.30 4.31 -2.08
N ILE A 101 23.26 3.58 -1.68
CA ILE A 101 23.41 2.46 -0.73
C ILE A 101 24.26 1.34 -1.34
N THR A 102 24.02 0.96 -2.60
CA THR A 102 24.80 -0.08 -3.29
C THR A 102 26.27 0.32 -3.51
N ASN A 103 26.52 1.59 -3.84
CA ASN A 103 27.89 2.12 -3.99
C ASN A 103 28.65 2.15 -2.66
N ILE A 104 28.01 2.57 -1.56
CA ILE A 104 28.66 2.56 -0.24
C ILE A 104 28.90 1.11 0.22
N HIS A 105 27.90 0.24 0.07
CA HIS A 105 28.00 -1.17 0.46
C HIS A 105 29.15 -1.90 -0.24
N SER A 106 29.27 -1.74 -1.57
CA SER A 106 30.31 -2.38 -2.38
C SER A 106 31.72 -1.86 -2.09
N ARG A 107 31.88 -0.58 -1.71
CA ARG A 107 33.19 0.01 -1.39
C ARG A 107 33.61 -0.28 0.06
N ASN A 108 32.73 0.01 1.00
CA ASN A 108 32.96 -0.21 2.43
C ASN A 108 31.63 -0.26 3.18
N ARG A 109 31.08 -1.46 3.36
CA ARG A 109 29.83 -1.69 4.09
C ARG A 109 29.80 -1.08 5.50
N ASN A 110 30.95 -0.92 6.15
CA ASN A 110 31.01 -0.35 7.51
C ASN A 110 30.75 1.17 7.54
N MET A 111 30.72 1.82 6.38
CA MET A 111 30.29 3.22 6.26
C MET A 111 28.75 3.35 6.27
N LEU A 112 28.01 2.27 6.00
CA LEU A 112 26.56 2.29 6.16
C LEU A 112 26.19 2.19 7.64
N TYR A 113 25.15 2.92 8.01
CA TYR A 113 24.58 2.87 9.35
C TYR A 113 24.19 1.43 9.70
N LYS A 114 24.75 0.92 10.80
CA LYS A 114 24.68 -0.51 11.14
C LYS A 114 23.25 -1.01 11.40
N PRO A 115 22.38 -0.28 12.13
CA PRO A 115 20.97 -0.64 12.23
C PRO A 115 20.28 -0.73 10.86
N LEU A 116 20.59 0.18 9.94
CA LEU A 116 20.01 0.19 8.59
C LEU A 116 20.40 -1.06 7.79
N ARG A 117 21.67 -1.50 7.85
CA ARG A 117 22.12 -2.74 7.19
C ARG A 117 21.29 -3.94 7.64
N TYR A 118 21.05 -4.05 8.94
CA TYR A 118 20.25 -5.15 9.50
C TYR A 118 18.76 -5.02 9.20
N ALA A 119 18.21 -3.81 9.14
CA ALA A 119 16.82 -3.60 8.73
C ALA A 119 16.60 -3.99 7.24
N ILE A 120 17.54 -3.67 6.35
CA ILE A 120 17.55 -4.12 4.95
C ILE A 120 17.59 -5.65 4.90
N ALA A 121 18.53 -6.27 5.63
CA ALA A 121 18.67 -7.72 5.71
C ALA A 121 17.41 -8.41 6.24
N THR A 122 16.73 -7.82 7.22
CA THR A 122 15.48 -8.32 7.81
C THR A 122 14.39 -8.45 6.75
N LEU A 123 14.16 -7.40 5.96
CA LEU A 123 13.10 -7.48 4.95
C LEU A 123 13.50 -8.43 3.81
N ALA A 124 14.74 -8.37 3.35
CA ALA A 124 15.23 -9.25 2.28
C ALA A 124 15.19 -10.74 2.66
N SER A 125 15.47 -11.09 3.92
CA SER A 125 15.49 -12.50 4.35
C SER A 125 14.11 -13.14 4.29
N THR A 126 13.01 -12.36 4.24
CA THR A 126 11.66 -12.90 3.99
C THR A 126 11.52 -13.59 2.63
N PHE A 127 12.37 -13.23 1.65
CA PHE A 127 12.43 -13.80 0.30
C PHE A 127 13.56 -14.82 0.11
N HIS A 128 14.46 -14.95 1.09
CA HIS A 128 15.60 -15.87 1.02
C HIS A 128 15.47 -17.01 2.04
N HIS A 129 15.55 -16.68 3.34
CA HIS A 129 15.46 -17.64 4.45
C HIS A 129 14.71 -17.03 5.64
N LYS A 130 13.39 -17.31 5.72
CA LYS A 130 12.48 -16.76 6.73
C LYS A 130 12.93 -16.99 8.18
N GLU A 131 13.63 -18.09 8.46
CA GLU A 131 14.13 -18.44 9.80
C GLU A 131 15.14 -17.42 10.35
N THR A 132 15.93 -16.79 9.47
CA THR A 132 16.95 -15.81 9.86
C THR A 132 16.41 -14.39 10.03
N THR A 133 15.17 -14.15 9.60
CA THR A 133 14.56 -12.82 9.62
C THR A 133 14.43 -12.25 11.02
N SER A 134 14.00 -13.07 11.98
CA SER A 134 13.88 -12.64 13.37
C SER A 134 15.24 -12.26 13.96
N THR A 135 16.32 -12.95 13.58
CA THR A 135 17.68 -12.65 14.03
C THR A 135 18.14 -11.27 13.54
N PHE A 136 17.95 -10.96 12.25
CA PHE A 136 18.31 -9.64 11.70
C PHE A 136 17.46 -8.51 12.31
N TYR A 137 16.18 -8.78 12.55
CA TYR A 137 15.29 -7.82 13.20
C TYR A 137 15.79 -7.47 14.61
N GLN A 138 16.13 -8.48 15.42
CA GLN A 138 16.65 -8.25 16.76
C GLN A 138 18.04 -7.59 16.75
N LEU A 139 18.89 -7.91 15.77
CA LEU A 139 20.18 -7.22 15.56
C LEU A 139 19.99 -5.73 15.29
N ALA A 140 19.08 -5.36 14.38
CA ALA A 140 18.78 -3.96 14.09
C ALA A 140 18.28 -3.22 15.33
N ARG A 141 17.34 -3.82 16.07
CA ARG A 141 16.81 -3.28 17.32
C ARG A 141 17.88 -3.11 18.39
N LYS A 142 18.76 -4.11 18.56
CA LYS A 142 19.85 -4.07 19.52
C LYS A 142 20.82 -2.92 19.22
N GLU A 143 21.26 -2.78 17.97
CA GLU A 143 22.17 -1.69 17.59
C GLU A 143 21.51 -0.32 17.77
N LEU A 144 20.23 -0.18 17.44
CA LEU A 144 19.49 1.06 17.67
C LEU A 144 19.33 1.36 19.18
N ALA A 145 19.12 0.32 20.00
CA ALA A 145 19.02 0.44 21.45
C ALA A 145 20.36 0.77 22.16
N LEU A 146 21.50 0.46 21.54
CA LEU A 146 22.81 0.91 22.03
C LEU A 146 22.97 2.43 21.94
N GLU A 147 22.35 3.05 20.94
CA GLU A 147 22.36 4.50 20.75
C GLU A 147 21.25 5.19 21.57
N SER A 148 20.09 4.54 21.70
CA SER A 148 18.96 5.03 22.50
C SER A 148 18.37 3.89 23.33
N PRO A 149 18.82 3.71 24.60
CA PRO A 149 18.21 2.76 25.51
C PRO A 149 16.72 3.04 25.66
N LEU A 150 15.89 2.00 25.55
CA LEU A 150 14.41 2.08 25.54
C LEU A 150 13.80 2.83 24.34
N PHE A 151 14.57 3.08 23.28
CA PHE A 151 14.13 3.84 22.09
C PHE A 151 13.60 5.23 22.44
N CYS A 152 14.13 5.85 23.50
CA CYS A 152 13.77 7.19 23.91
C CYS A 152 14.09 8.20 22.80
N LEU A 153 13.09 8.97 22.38
CA LEU A 153 13.18 9.93 21.28
C LEU A 153 14.33 10.95 21.48
N SER A 154 14.56 11.43 22.70
CA SER A 154 15.59 12.42 23.01
C SER A 154 17.02 11.91 22.81
N MET A 155 17.21 10.60 22.67
CA MET A 155 18.52 9.95 22.52
C MET A 155 18.75 9.39 21.11
N LEU A 156 17.73 9.38 20.24
CA LEU A 156 17.88 8.90 18.87
C LEU A 156 18.62 9.93 17.99
N PRO A 157 19.60 9.52 17.17
CA PRO A 157 20.27 10.44 16.26
C PRO A 157 19.30 11.00 15.23
N ILE A 158 19.28 12.33 15.09
CA ILE A 158 18.50 13.06 14.08
C ILE A 158 19.18 12.89 12.72
N ARG A 159 18.93 11.76 12.07
CA ARG A 159 19.51 11.38 10.78
C ARG A 159 18.48 10.65 9.92
N LEU A 160 18.59 10.83 8.61
CA LEU A 160 17.73 10.12 7.65
C LEU A 160 17.90 8.59 7.76
N ASP A 161 19.12 8.09 7.97
CA ASP A 161 19.36 6.65 8.13
C ASP A 161 18.61 6.05 9.34
N THR A 162 18.47 6.82 10.43
CA THR A 162 17.69 6.43 11.62
C THR A 162 16.21 6.32 11.27
N VAL A 163 15.66 7.33 10.59
CA VAL A 163 14.27 7.33 10.10
C VAL A 163 14.02 6.15 9.18
N GLN A 164 14.91 5.93 8.21
CA GLN A 164 14.78 4.83 7.25
C GLN A 164 14.81 3.48 7.97
N THR A 165 15.69 3.32 8.97
CA THR A 165 15.75 2.11 9.81
C THR A 165 14.41 1.87 10.51
N LEU A 166 13.86 2.87 11.20
CA LEU A 166 12.59 2.77 11.93
C LEU A 166 11.43 2.38 11.01
N ILE A 167 11.34 3.01 9.83
CA ILE A 167 10.30 2.71 8.84
C ILE A 167 10.44 1.27 8.31
N LEU A 168 11.66 0.78 8.06
CA LEU A 168 11.87 -0.61 7.62
C LEU A 168 11.57 -1.63 8.72
N LEU A 169 11.87 -1.32 9.98
CA LEU A 169 11.50 -2.15 11.12
C LEU A 169 9.97 -2.25 11.26
N TYR A 170 9.28 -1.12 11.13
CA TYR A 170 7.82 -1.09 11.08
C TYR A 170 7.25 -1.89 9.89
N LYS A 171 7.87 -1.82 8.71
CA LYS A 171 7.45 -2.60 7.54
C LYS A 171 7.51 -4.11 7.79
N TYR A 172 8.47 -4.58 8.60
CA TYR A 172 8.54 -5.98 9.03
C TYR A 172 7.49 -6.32 10.08
N ASP A 173 7.36 -5.47 11.09
CA ASP A 173 6.44 -5.64 12.23
C ASP A 173 5.51 -4.44 12.37
N ASN A 174 4.41 -4.48 11.61
CA ASN A 174 3.45 -3.38 11.52
C ASN A 174 2.52 -3.28 12.75
N THR A 175 2.72 -4.12 13.75
CA THR A 175 1.98 -4.08 15.03
C THR A 175 2.53 -3.06 16.02
N THR A 176 3.70 -2.47 15.71
CA THR A 176 4.38 -1.50 16.58
C THR A 176 4.32 -0.09 15.97
N PRO A 177 3.19 0.65 16.11
CA PRO A 177 3.03 2.01 15.56
C PRO A 177 4.08 3.00 16.11
N TYR A 178 4.61 2.71 17.30
CA TYR A 178 5.67 3.48 17.94
C TYR A 178 6.91 3.76 17.05
N TYR A 179 7.29 2.83 16.16
CA TYR A 179 8.40 3.11 15.23
C TYR A 179 8.04 4.20 14.21
N LEU A 180 6.78 4.26 13.75
CA LEU A 180 6.31 5.33 12.88
C LEU A 180 6.25 6.66 13.64
N GLU A 181 5.80 6.68 14.89
CA GLU A 181 5.80 7.90 15.73
C GLU A 181 7.21 8.49 15.89
N LEU A 182 8.18 7.63 16.21
CA LEU A 182 9.59 8.04 16.33
C LEU A 182 10.12 8.57 14.98
N ALA A 183 9.83 7.85 13.89
CA ALA A 183 10.25 8.26 12.55
C ALA A 183 9.61 9.60 12.14
N HIS A 184 8.34 9.80 12.46
CA HIS A 184 7.61 11.03 12.19
C HIS A 184 8.22 12.21 12.94
N THR A 185 8.50 12.02 14.23
CA THR A 185 9.10 13.08 15.05
C THR A 185 10.50 13.45 14.57
N LEU A 186 11.34 12.46 14.24
CA LEU A 186 12.67 12.71 13.66
C LEU A 186 12.57 13.37 12.27
N LEU A 187 11.60 12.99 11.43
CA LEU A 187 11.37 13.62 10.13
C LEU A 187 10.96 15.09 10.26
N ASN A 188 10.18 15.44 11.30
CA ASN A 188 9.83 16.83 11.58
C ASN A 188 11.07 17.64 12.02
N GLN A 189 11.99 17.01 12.77
CA GLN A 189 13.27 17.62 13.16
C GLN A 189 14.29 17.72 12.02
N LEU A 190 14.19 16.84 11.01
CA LEU A 190 15.01 16.90 9.80
C LEU A 190 14.58 18.06 8.86
N THR A 191 13.46 18.76 9.13
CA THR A 191 12.92 19.76 8.19
C THR A 191 13.60 21.13 8.24
N SER A 192 14.11 21.51 7.07
CA SER A 192 14.24 22.86 6.50
C SER A 192 15.04 23.92 7.25
N HIS A 193 16.31 23.64 7.51
CA HIS A 193 17.30 24.72 7.58
C HIS A 193 18.43 24.45 6.60
N THR A 194 18.29 24.98 5.38
CA THR A 194 19.29 25.78 4.64
C THR A 194 19.10 25.68 3.13
N ALA A 195 19.38 26.78 2.42
CA ALA A 195 19.55 26.81 0.97
C ALA A 195 20.73 25.92 0.45
N THR A 196 21.38 25.17 1.34
CA THR A 196 22.62 24.41 1.09
C THR A 196 22.43 22.89 1.15
N THR A 197 21.24 22.38 1.50
CA THR A 197 20.99 20.93 1.46
C THR A 197 20.88 20.44 0.01
N PRO A 198 21.63 19.41 -0.40
CA PRO A 198 21.51 18.85 -1.75
C PRO A 198 20.08 18.41 -2.07
N GLU A 199 19.61 18.70 -3.28
CA GLU A 199 18.25 18.38 -3.75
C GLU A 199 17.92 16.89 -3.58
N GLN A 200 18.89 16.00 -3.85
CA GLN A 200 18.76 14.56 -3.65
C GLN A 200 18.44 14.20 -2.19
N HIS A 201 19.08 14.85 -1.23
CA HIS A 201 18.83 14.60 0.19
C HIS A 201 17.43 15.08 0.60
N GLN A 202 16.99 16.23 0.07
CA GLN A 202 15.63 16.72 0.29
C GLN A 202 14.57 15.79 -0.32
N GLU A 203 14.81 15.25 -1.52
CA GLU A 203 13.90 14.27 -2.13
C GLU A 203 13.84 12.96 -1.32
N MET A 204 14.96 12.49 -0.79
CA MET A 204 14.93 11.30 0.08
C MET A 204 14.17 11.52 1.39
N ILE A 205 14.25 12.72 1.97
CA ILE A 205 13.40 13.10 3.10
C ILE A 205 11.92 13.12 2.68
N ARG A 206 11.59 13.68 1.50
CA ARG A 206 10.22 13.68 0.95
C ARG A 206 9.69 12.26 0.78
N ARG A 207 10.47 11.34 0.17
CA ARG A 207 10.08 9.94 0.01
C ARG A 207 9.84 9.24 1.33
N ALA A 208 10.71 9.46 2.33
CA ALA A 208 10.51 8.92 3.67
C ALA A 208 9.20 9.42 4.29
N ARG A 209 8.86 10.71 4.15
CA ARG A 209 7.55 11.25 4.58
C ARG A 209 6.39 10.61 3.85
N TRP A 210 6.49 10.43 2.54
CA TRP A 210 5.45 9.82 1.74
C TRP A 210 5.18 8.37 2.13
N ILE A 211 6.25 7.58 2.33
CA ILE A 211 6.14 6.20 2.79
C ILE A 211 5.58 6.12 4.21
N LEU A 212 6.03 7.00 5.10
CA LEU A 212 5.50 7.08 6.47
C LEU A 212 4.00 7.40 6.44
N PHE A 213 3.61 8.44 5.72
CA PHE A 213 2.21 8.84 5.58
C PHE A 213 1.37 7.71 4.98
N ALA A 214 1.79 7.10 3.86
CA ALA A 214 1.05 6.01 3.25
C ALA A 214 0.96 4.78 4.17
N SER A 215 2.03 4.50 4.94
CA SER A 215 2.03 3.42 5.92
C SER A 215 1.03 3.69 7.05
N ALA A 216 0.97 4.91 7.59
CA ALA A 216 0.03 5.30 8.64
C ALA A 216 -1.43 5.37 8.13
N ALA A 217 -1.65 6.02 6.98
CA ALA A 217 -2.97 6.19 6.38
C ALA A 217 -3.65 4.86 6.03
N LEU A 218 -2.85 3.86 5.62
CA LEU A 218 -3.31 2.51 5.33
C LEU A 218 -3.15 1.55 6.52
N SER A 219 -2.87 2.06 7.72
CA SER A 219 -2.91 1.30 8.99
C SER A 219 -4.29 1.37 9.64
N ASP A 220 -4.43 0.74 10.80
CA ASP A 220 -5.60 0.93 11.64
C ASP A 220 -5.71 2.40 12.05
N LEU A 221 -6.78 3.06 11.61
CA LEU A 221 -7.05 4.47 11.89
C LEU A 221 -7.79 4.68 13.23
N ASN A 222 -8.09 3.61 13.97
CA ASN A 222 -8.47 3.70 15.37
C ASN A 222 -7.27 3.92 16.29
N ASP A 223 -6.08 3.51 15.84
CA ASP A 223 -4.84 3.81 16.54
C ASP A 223 -4.63 5.33 16.56
N GLN A 224 -4.62 5.89 17.78
CA GLN A 224 -4.55 7.33 17.96
C GLN A 224 -3.28 7.91 17.35
N ALA A 225 -2.14 7.23 17.46
CA ALA A 225 -0.89 7.70 16.91
C ALA A 225 -0.89 7.71 15.38
N CYS A 226 -1.41 6.67 14.74
CA CYS A 226 -1.55 6.63 13.28
C CYS A 226 -2.49 7.74 12.78
N ASN A 227 -3.59 7.98 13.49
CA ASN A 227 -4.55 9.01 13.15
C ASN A 227 -3.98 10.43 13.33
N GLU A 228 -3.32 10.70 14.45
CA GLU A 228 -2.64 11.98 14.72
C GLU A 228 -1.56 12.26 13.68
N MET A 229 -0.70 11.29 13.36
CA MET A 229 0.30 11.44 12.29
C MET A 229 -0.36 11.80 10.94
N CYS A 230 -1.51 11.21 10.61
CA CYS A 230 -2.21 11.54 9.37
C CYS A 230 -2.93 12.89 9.42
N ALA A 231 -3.34 13.35 10.60
CA ALA A 231 -3.99 14.64 10.80
C ALA A 231 -2.99 15.81 10.80
N GLU A 232 -1.80 15.60 11.36
CA GLU A 232 -0.73 16.61 11.43
C GLU A 232 0.03 16.77 10.11
N ASN A 233 0.07 15.70 9.30
CA ASN A 233 0.66 15.76 7.97
C ASN A 233 -0.42 16.05 6.93
N ASP A 234 -0.44 17.26 6.40
CA ASP A 234 -0.97 17.45 5.04
C ASP A 234 -0.21 16.50 4.10
N PRO A 235 -0.89 15.84 3.12
CA PRO A 235 -0.18 15.05 2.12
C PRO A 235 0.91 15.95 1.50
N PRO A 236 2.20 15.58 1.56
CA PRO A 236 3.28 16.48 1.18
C PRO A 236 2.99 17.23 -0.12
N GLY A 237 3.12 18.55 -0.11
CA GLY A 237 2.64 19.40 -1.22
C GLY A 237 3.27 19.11 -2.60
N ALA A 238 4.38 18.36 -2.63
CA ALA A 238 5.03 17.90 -3.85
C ALA A 238 5.14 16.36 -3.86
N LEU A 239 4.60 15.74 -4.92
CA LEU A 239 4.70 14.30 -5.16
C LEU A 239 6.18 13.86 -5.27
N PRO A 240 6.48 12.59 -4.95
CA PRO A 240 7.82 12.02 -5.16
C PRO A 240 8.28 12.24 -6.60
N GLN A 241 9.54 12.63 -6.78
CA GLN A 241 10.14 12.81 -8.10
C GLN A 241 11.25 11.78 -8.33
N PRO A 242 11.37 11.21 -9.54
CA PRO A 242 12.52 10.37 -9.84
C PRO A 242 13.82 11.17 -9.74
N LEU A 243 14.83 10.58 -9.13
CA LEU A 243 16.17 11.17 -9.12
C LEU A 243 16.83 10.98 -10.49
N SER A 244 17.72 11.90 -10.88
CA SER A 244 18.40 11.87 -12.18
C SER A 244 19.08 10.52 -12.49
N GLU A 245 19.58 9.86 -11.45
CA GLU A 245 20.27 8.57 -11.50
C GLU A 245 19.31 7.38 -11.68
N GLU A 246 18.03 7.56 -11.37
CA GLU A 246 16.97 6.55 -11.51
C GLU A 246 16.27 6.61 -12.88
N LEU A 247 16.47 7.70 -13.63
CA LEU A 247 15.90 7.88 -14.97
C LEU A 247 16.42 6.88 -16.01
N GLN A 248 17.48 6.13 -15.71
CA GLN A 248 18.04 5.11 -16.61
C GLN A 248 17.40 3.72 -16.49
N GLU A 249 16.64 3.43 -15.42
CA GLU A 249 16.09 2.09 -15.13
C GLU A 249 14.57 2.14 -14.85
N ASP A 250 13.71 2.37 -15.86
CA ASP A 250 12.23 2.43 -15.70
C ASP A 250 11.72 3.30 -14.51
N GLY A 251 12.59 4.10 -13.89
CA GLY A 251 12.40 4.65 -12.55
C GLY A 251 11.27 5.66 -12.48
N LEU A 252 11.09 6.42 -13.56
CA LEU A 252 9.95 7.33 -13.72
C LEU A 252 8.61 6.58 -13.63
N CYS A 253 8.52 5.39 -14.24
CA CYS A 253 7.28 4.60 -14.22
C CYS A 253 6.97 4.09 -12.81
N TYR A 254 7.99 3.55 -12.11
CA TYR A 254 7.85 3.09 -10.73
C TYR A 254 7.48 4.23 -9.78
N MET A 255 8.14 5.38 -9.90
CA MET A 255 7.87 6.56 -9.07
C MET A 255 6.46 7.12 -9.29
N ASN A 256 5.98 7.17 -10.55
CA ASN A 256 4.61 7.58 -10.84
C ASN A 256 3.57 6.62 -10.23
N ARG A 257 3.80 5.31 -10.32
CA ARG A 257 2.91 4.29 -9.72
C ARG A 257 2.93 4.37 -8.19
N PHE A 258 4.08 4.65 -7.59
CA PHE A 258 4.22 4.87 -6.15
C PHE A 258 3.50 6.16 -5.71
N ALA A 259 3.66 7.26 -6.44
CA ALA A 259 2.95 8.51 -6.20
C ALA A 259 1.42 8.30 -6.26
N GLN A 260 0.94 7.40 -7.13
CA GLN A 260 -0.48 7.04 -7.18
C GLN A 260 -0.95 6.31 -5.92
N ILE A 261 -0.16 5.38 -5.37
CA ILE A 261 -0.47 4.71 -4.10
C ILE A 261 -0.61 5.73 -2.99
N VAL A 262 0.35 6.65 -2.90
CA VAL A 262 0.36 7.73 -1.93
C VAL A 262 -0.91 8.60 -2.00
N ASN A 263 -1.33 8.98 -3.21
CA ASN A 263 -2.57 9.73 -3.43
C ASN A 263 -3.80 8.93 -2.97
N LEU A 264 -3.85 7.64 -3.28
CA LEU A 264 -4.93 6.75 -2.85
C LEU A 264 -4.93 6.53 -1.33
N SER A 265 -3.76 6.47 -0.68
CA SER A 265 -3.65 6.43 0.78
C SER A 265 -4.25 7.68 1.42
N SER A 266 -3.97 8.86 0.87
CA SER A 266 -4.56 10.12 1.35
C SER A 266 -6.08 10.14 1.19
N LEU A 267 -6.56 9.70 0.03
CA LEU A 267 -7.99 9.63 -0.26
C LEU A 267 -8.70 8.58 0.62
N TYR A 268 -8.08 7.43 0.85
CA TYR A 268 -8.55 6.40 1.78
C TYR A 268 -8.70 6.98 3.18
N TYR A 269 -7.65 7.61 3.73
CA TYR A 269 -7.68 8.24 5.05
C TYR A 269 -8.82 9.25 5.19
N ARG A 270 -8.95 10.18 4.22
CA ARG A 270 -10.04 11.18 4.20
C ARG A 270 -11.41 10.53 4.13
N THR A 271 -11.55 9.47 3.33
CA THR A 271 -12.81 8.72 3.21
C THR A 271 -13.16 8.11 4.57
N ILE A 272 -12.23 7.41 5.23
CA ILE A 272 -12.48 6.82 6.56
C ILE A 272 -12.83 7.89 7.60
N GLN A 273 -12.10 9.00 7.65
CA GLN A 273 -12.37 10.15 8.53
C GLN A 273 -13.78 10.72 8.33
N SER A 274 -14.20 10.93 7.09
CA SER A 274 -15.56 11.38 6.77
C SER A 274 -16.62 10.36 7.20
N LEU A 275 -16.37 9.06 6.98
CA LEU A 275 -17.29 7.99 7.39
C LEU A 275 -17.39 7.83 8.91
N SER A 276 -16.29 7.98 9.65
CA SER A 276 -16.27 7.85 11.12
C SER A 276 -16.96 9.02 11.82
N THR A 277 -16.81 10.22 11.28
CA THR A 277 -17.42 11.45 11.82
C THR A 277 -18.82 11.72 11.28
N ASN A 278 -19.32 10.90 10.35
CA ASN A 278 -20.54 11.17 9.55
C ASN A 278 -20.52 12.56 8.88
N SER A 279 -19.33 13.06 8.56
CA SER A 279 -19.13 14.35 7.91
C SER A 279 -19.06 14.15 6.40
N LEU A 280 -19.80 14.97 5.65
CA LEU A 280 -19.61 15.06 4.19
C LEU A 280 -18.42 15.95 3.82
N SER A 281 -17.85 16.68 4.79
CA SER A 281 -16.66 17.50 4.57
C SER A 281 -15.47 16.58 4.29
N GLY A 282 -14.88 16.73 3.10
CA GLY A 282 -13.74 15.93 2.66
C GLY A 282 -14.08 14.64 1.93
N LEU A 283 -15.36 14.25 1.85
CA LEU A 283 -15.79 13.06 1.11
C LEU A 283 -15.86 13.36 -0.38
N ILE A 284 -15.13 12.61 -1.21
CA ILE A 284 -15.20 12.75 -2.66
C ILE A 284 -16.57 12.29 -3.19
N CYS A 285 -17.10 13.02 -4.17
CA CYS A 285 -18.33 12.62 -4.85
C CYS A 285 -18.14 11.28 -5.59
N ILE A 286 -19.06 10.33 -5.42
CA ILE A 286 -19.04 9.01 -6.10
C ILE A 286 -18.86 9.15 -7.61
N LYS A 287 -19.60 10.06 -8.26
CA LYS A 287 -19.53 10.25 -9.72
C LYS A 287 -18.17 10.78 -10.15
N GLN A 288 -17.59 11.71 -9.38
CA GLN A 288 -16.26 12.23 -9.62
C GLN A 288 -15.21 11.12 -9.44
N PHE A 289 -15.30 10.34 -8.36
CA PHE A 289 -14.37 9.25 -8.12
C PHE A 289 -14.48 8.14 -9.18
N LYS A 290 -15.69 7.77 -9.61
CA LYS A 290 -15.92 6.84 -10.72
C LYS A 290 -15.23 7.32 -12.00
N SER A 291 -15.33 8.62 -12.31
CA SER A 291 -14.64 9.23 -13.47
C SER A 291 -13.11 9.19 -13.34
N ILE A 292 -12.55 9.53 -12.17
CA ILE A 292 -11.10 9.47 -11.92
C ILE A 292 -10.58 8.03 -12.04
N ARG A 293 -11.29 7.07 -11.45
CA ARG A 293 -10.96 5.65 -11.52
C ARG A 293 -10.99 5.14 -12.96
N GLN A 294 -12.02 5.51 -13.73
CA GLN A 294 -12.12 5.13 -15.14
C GLN A 294 -11.00 5.75 -15.96
N HIS A 295 -10.72 7.04 -15.78
CA HIS A 295 -9.63 7.72 -16.47
C HIS A 295 -8.28 7.04 -16.22
N TRP A 296 -7.97 6.71 -14.95
CA TRP A 296 -6.78 5.96 -14.60
C TRP A 296 -6.71 4.61 -15.33
N HIS A 297 -7.80 3.83 -15.32
CA HIS A 297 -7.88 2.56 -16.03
C HIS A 297 -7.62 2.73 -17.54
N ASP A 298 -8.21 3.76 -18.15
CA ASP A 298 -8.06 4.06 -19.58
C ASP A 298 -6.62 4.48 -19.95
N THR A 299 -5.83 4.99 -19.00
CA THR A 299 -4.40 5.27 -19.22
C THR A 299 -3.52 4.02 -19.29
N LEU A 300 -4.01 2.88 -18.79
CA LEU A 300 -3.29 1.61 -18.87
C LEU A 300 -3.34 1.06 -20.30
N ASN A 301 -2.33 0.31 -20.71
CA ASN A 301 -2.38 -0.37 -22.00
C ASN A 301 -3.47 -1.47 -21.99
N ALA A 302 -4.02 -1.80 -23.16
CA ALA A 302 -5.16 -2.72 -23.28
C ALA A 302 -4.89 -4.14 -22.72
N VAL A 303 -3.63 -4.60 -22.79
CA VAL A 303 -3.22 -5.89 -22.22
C VAL A 303 -3.32 -5.84 -20.70
N THR A 304 -2.75 -4.80 -20.08
CA THR A 304 -2.84 -4.59 -18.64
C THR A 304 -4.28 -4.44 -18.15
N GLN A 305 -5.13 -3.73 -18.90
CA GLN A 305 -6.56 -3.60 -18.57
C GLN A 305 -7.27 -4.96 -18.52
N ARG A 306 -7.09 -5.78 -19.57
CA ARG A 306 -7.63 -7.15 -19.61
C ARG A 306 -7.09 -7.99 -18.45
N ASN A 307 -5.79 -7.83 -18.16
CA ASN A 307 -5.12 -8.69 -17.21
C ASN A 307 -5.56 -8.44 -15.77
N LEU A 308 -6.03 -7.23 -15.43
CA LEU A 308 -6.50 -6.93 -14.07
C LEU A 308 -7.56 -7.91 -13.57
N VAL A 309 -8.42 -8.40 -14.47
CA VAL A 309 -9.53 -9.31 -14.13
C VAL A 309 -9.37 -10.74 -14.66
N SER A 310 -8.37 -11.00 -15.51
CA SER A 310 -8.05 -12.35 -15.98
C SER A 310 -7.25 -13.14 -14.94
N GLN A 311 -7.50 -14.45 -14.83
CA GLN A 311 -6.78 -15.33 -13.90
C GLN A 311 -5.37 -15.74 -14.37
N GLU A 312 -5.06 -15.65 -15.66
CA GLU A 312 -3.90 -16.36 -16.25
C GLU A 312 -2.65 -15.50 -16.48
N GLU A 313 -2.77 -14.17 -16.61
CA GLU A 313 -1.64 -13.32 -17.03
C GLU A 313 -0.98 -12.54 -15.88
N ILE A 314 0.35 -12.38 -15.91
CA ILE A 314 1.09 -11.61 -14.89
C ILE A 314 0.79 -10.11 -15.05
N THR A 315 0.41 -9.44 -13.96
CA THR A 315 0.24 -7.98 -13.90
C THR A 315 1.25 -7.40 -12.94
N ASP A 316 1.80 -6.24 -13.28
CA ASP A 316 2.67 -5.49 -12.37
C ASP A 316 2.00 -5.26 -11.01
N VAL A 317 2.75 -5.55 -9.94
CA VAL A 317 2.24 -5.52 -8.57
C VAL A 317 1.74 -4.14 -8.14
N LEU A 318 2.35 -3.04 -8.60
CA LEU A 318 1.91 -1.70 -8.25
C LEU A 318 0.65 -1.31 -9.00
N ILE A 319 0.50 -1.74 -10.25
CA ILE A 319 -0.74 -1.53 -11.02
C ILE A 319 -1.88 -2.29 -10.33
N LEU A 320 -1.65 -3.55 -9.97
CA LEU A 320 -2.64 -4.37 -9.30
C LEU A 320 -3.00 -3.80 -7.92
N TYR A 321 -2.00 -3.34 -7.16
CA TYR A 321 -2.25 -2.72 -5.85
C TYR A 321 -3.01 -1.39 -5.96
N ASN A 322 -2.70 -0.55 -6.94
CA ASN A 322 -3.49 0.65 -7.24
C ASN A 322 -4.95 0.28 -7.57
N ALA A 323 -5.18 -0.72 -8.42
CA ALA A 323 -6.52 -1.18 -8.77
C ALA A 323 -7.33 -1.63 -7.54
N VAL A 324 -6.69 -2.40 -6.65
CA VAL A 324 -7.26 -2.84 -5.38
C VAL A 324 -7.64 -1.64 -4.50
N LEU A 325 -6.74 -0.65 -4.33
CA LEU A 325 -7.03 0.55 -3.53
C LEU A 325 -8.17 1.40 -4.13
N TYR A 326 -8.22 1.56 -5.45
CA TYR A 326 -9.32 2.24 -6.13
C TYR A 326 -10.67 1.58 -5.82
N ASP A 327 -10.74 0.26 -5.88
CA ASP A 327 -11.98 -0.48 -5.64
C ASP A 327 -12.36 -0.53 -4.16
N ILE A 328 -11.39 -0.58 -3.24
CA ILE A 328 -11.64 -0.44 -1.80
C ILE A 328 -12.34 0.91 -1.53
N ILE A 329 -11.76 2.02 -2.03
CA ILE A 329 -12.34 3.35 -1.82
C ILE A 329 -13.71 3.45 -2.49
N TYR A 330 -13.87 2.88 -3.70
CA TYR A 330 -15.15 2.92 -4.41
C TYR A 330 -16.25 2.18 -3.64
N LEU A 331 -15.95 0.97 -3.14
CA LEU A 331 -16.88 0.20 -2.32
C LEU A 331 -17.23 0.91 -1.01
N LEU A 332 -16.26 1.54 -0.35
CA LEU A 332 -16.54 2.35 0.85
C LEU A 332 -17.54 3.47 0.56
N LEU A 333 -17.38 4.17 -0.56
CA LEU A 333 -18.29 5.24 -0.98
C LEU A 333 -19.68 4.70 -1.35
N LEU A 334 -19.74 3.57 -2.08
CA LEU A 334 -20.99 2.90 -2.45
C LEU A 334 -21.75 2.40 -1.22
N LEU A 335 -21.07 1.75 -0.29
CA LEU A 335 -21.66 1.26 0.96
C LEU A 335 -22.19 2.39 1.84
N HIS A 336 -21.51 3.53 1.88
CA HIS A 336 -22.00 4.72 2.59
C HIS A 336 -23.30 5.28 1.99
N ASN A 337 -23.53 5.06 0.70
CA ASN A 337 -24.71 5.52 -0.03
C ASN A 337 -25.61 4.37 -0.50
N TYR A 338 -25.48 3.20 0.15
CA TYR A 338 -26.11 1.95 -0.28
C TYR A 338 -27.63 2.10 -0.34
N ASP A 339 -28.26 2.58 0.76
CA ASP A 339 -29.71 2.70 0.88
C ASP A 339 -30.32 3.86 0.06
N LYS A 340 -29.49 4.72 -0.56
CA LYS A 340 -29.97 5.95 -1.21
C LYS A 340 -30.36 5.73 -2.68
N GLU A 341 -29.67 4.84 -3.40
CA GLU A 341 -29.92 4.61 -4.83
C GLU A 341 -29.76 3.13 -5.20
N TRP A 342 -30.72 2.58 -5.97
CA TRP A 342 -30.69 1.18 -6.41
C TRP A 342 -29.45 0.83 -7.25
N HIS A 343 -29.00 1.73 -8.13
CA HIS A 343 -27.82 1.50 -8.97
C HIS A 343 -26.53 1.29 -8.16
N HIS A 344 -26.44 1.84 -6.95
CA HIS A 344 -25.29 1.59 -6.08
C HIS A 344 -25.21 0.15 -5.59
N HIS A 345 -26.34 -0.58 -5.53
CA HIS A 345 -26.36 -1.98 -5.10
C HIS A 345 -25.69 -2.86 -6.15
N GLN A 346 -26.08 -2.70 -7.42
CA GLN A 346 -25.49 -3.46 -8.52
C GLN A 346 -24.02 -3.11 -8.72
N ASP A 347 -23.67 -1.81 -8.72
CA ASP A 347 -22.27 -1.36 -8.82
C ASP A 347 -21.42 -1.92 -7.66
N ALA A 348 -21.98 -2.05 -6.44
CA ALA A 348 -21.28 -2.61 -5.30
C ALA A 348 -21.01 -4.11 -5.46
N VAL A 349 -22.02 -4.90 -5.86
CA VAL A 349 -21.87 -6.35 -6.06
C VAL A 349 -20.89 -6.66 -7.19
N GLU A 350 -20.94 -5.93 -8.30
CA GLU A 350 -19.99 -6.10 -9.39
C GLU A 350 -18.56 -5.73 -8.95
N THR A 351 -18.42 -4.61 -8.25
CA THR A 351 -17.12 -4.16 -7.75
C THR A 351 -16.56 -5.14 -6.71
N SER A 352 -17.39 -5.77 -5.86
CA SER A 352 -16.92 -6.75 -4.89
C SER A 352 -16.38 -8.02 -5.54
N TYR A 353 -17.07 -8.56 -6.56
CA TYR A 353 -16.56 -9.71 -7.31
C TYR A 353 -15.21 -9.41 -7.98
N ARG A 354 -15.10 -8.24 -8.62
CA ARG A 354 -13.87 -7.81 -9.28
C ARG A 354 -12.73 -7.59 -8.28
N LEU A 355 -13.01 -6.94 -7.15
CA LEU A 355 -12.03 -6.73 -6.09
C LEU A 355 -11.53 -8.06 -5.53
N GLN A 356 -12.42 -9.03 -5.30
CA GLN A 356 -12.04 -10.36 -4.83
C GLN A 356 -11.06 -11.05 -5.80
N LEU A 357 -11.32 -11.02 -7.11
CA LEU A 357 -10.42 -11.58 -8.13
C LEU A 357 -9.05 -10.88 -8.13
N MET A 358 -9.06 -9.54 -8.07
CA MET A 358 -7.81 -8.77 -8.03
C MET A 358 -7.00 -9.05 -6.76
N VAL A 359 -7.65 -9.19 -5.60
CA VAL A 359 -6.97 -9.52 -4.35
C VAL A 359 -6.40 -10.94 -4.39
N GLN A 360 -7.15 -11.92 -4.90
CA GLN A 360 -6.65 -13.28 -5.09
C GLN A 360 -5.39 -13.29 -5.96
N LYS A 361 -5.43 -12.59 -7.09
CA LYS A 361 -4.26 -12.42 -7.96
C LYS A 361 -3.10 -11.71 -7.26
N TRP A 362 -3.40 -10.69 -6.45
CA TRP A 362 -2.41 -9.88 -5.78
C TRP A 362 -1.65 -10.65 -4.71
N ILE A 363 -2.34 -11.46 -3.91
CA ILE A 363 -1.72 -12.28 -2.85
C ILE A 363 -0.78 -13.33 -3.46
N LEU A 364 -1.12 -13.86 -4.63
CA LEU A 364 -0.28 -14.83 -5.36
C LEU A 364 0.94 -14.17 -6.05
N HIS A 365 0.98 -12.84 -6.15
CA HIS A 365 2.10 -12.15 -6.76
C HIS A 365 3.36 -12.26 -5.87
N PRO A 366 4.55 -12.61 -6.42
CA PRO A 366 5.77 -12.80 -5.62
C PRO A 366 6.13 -11.59 -4.74
N LEU A 367 5.90 -10.38 -5.25
CA LEU A 367 6.19 -9.12 -4.57
C LEU A 367 5.07 -8.62 -3.63
N PHE A 368 4.04 -9.43 -3.35
CA PHE A 368 2.89 -9.04 -2.51
C PHE A 368 3.31 -8.49 -1.14
N SER A 369 4.19 -9.20 -0.43
CA SER A 369 4.63 -8.82 0.92
C SER A 369 5.40 -7.50 0.96
N SER A 370 5.98 -7.07 -0.17
CA SER A 370 6.75 -5.84 -0.26
C SER A 370 5.88 -4.57 -0.31
N ALA A 371 4.65 -4.64 -0.85
CA ALA A 371 3.76 -3.48 -0.96
C ALA A 371 3.33 -2.92 0.40
N ILE A 372 3.11 -1.60 0.51
CA ILE A 372 2.71 -0.93 1.76
C ILE A 372 1.45 -1.59 2.33
N GLN A 373 1.46 -1.95 3.63
CA GLN A 373 0.31 -2.53 4.34
C GLN A 373 -0.41 -3.69 3.61
N SER A 374 0.30 -4.46 2.79
CA SER A 374 -0.30 -5.38 1.83
C SER A 374 -1.25 -6.41 2.45
N LYS A 375 -0.83 -7.10 3.51
CA LYS A 375 -1.64 -8.09 4.22
C LYS A 375 -2.92 -7.49 4.80
N ARG A 376 -2.80 -6.34 5.49
CA ARG A 376 -3.95 -5.63 6.06
C ARG A 376 -4.94 -5.23 4.98
N MET A 377 -4.46 -4.61 3.90
CA MET A 377 -5.31 -4.15 2.79
C MET A 377 -6.00 -5.29 2.06
N ALA A 378 -5.33 -6.44 1.88
CA ALA A 378 -5.95 -7.63 1.31
C ALA A 378 -7.07 -8.19 2.19
N VAL A 379 -6.84 -8.33 3.50
CA VAL A 379 -7.87 -8.78 4.46
C VAL A 379 -9.03 -7.79 4.50
N PHE A 380 -8.75 -6.50 4.63
CA PHE A 380 -9.76 -5.44 4.65
C PHE A 380 -10.63 -5.45 3.38
N ALA A 381 -10.01 -5.56 2.20
CA ALA A 381 -10.71 -5.67 0.93
C ALA A 381 -11.66 -6.87 0.88
N LEU A 382 -11.21 -8.04 1.35
CA LEU A 382 -12.01 -9.26 1.35
C LEU A 382 -13.19 -9.18 2.33
N LEU A 383 -13.01 -8.58 3.51
CA LEU A 383 -14.12 -8.32 4.44
C LEU A 383 -15.10 -7.27 3.89
N LEU A 384 -14.62 -6.28 3.14
CA LEU A 384 -15.46 -5.33 2.44
C LEU A 384 -16.31 -6.02 1.36
N CYS A 385 -15.72 -6.95 0.61
CA CYS A 385 -16.46 -7.79 -0.33
C CYS A 385 -17.50 -8.64 0.41
N LEU A 386 -17.11 -9.30 1.50
CA LEU A 386 -18.01 -10.11 2.32
C LEU A 386 -19.23 -9.28 2.77
N GLN A 387 -19.02 -8.07 3.25
CA GLN A 387 -20.11 -7.18 3.66
C GLN A 387 -21.09 -6.85 2.54
N VAL A 388 -20.60 -6.54 1.33
CA VAL A 388 -21.46 -6.32 0.15
C VAL A 388 -22.28 -7.57 -0.15
N HIS A 389 -21.64 -8.74 -0.12
CA HIS A 389 -22.28 -10.01 -0.42
C HIS A 389 -23.34 -10.40 0.63
N MET A 390 -23.09 -10.11 1.92
CA MET A 390 -24.10 -10.27 2.98
C MET A 390 -25.29 -9.31 2.80
N LEU A 391 -25.05 -8.05 2.40
CA LEU A 391 -26.10 -7.08 2.10
C LEU A 391 -26.94 -7.47 0.88
N ALA A 392 -26.30 -8.05 -0.14
CA ALA A 392 -26.95 -8.50 -1.37
C ALA A 392 -27.61 -9.89 -1.24
N ASN A 393 -27.43 -10.57 -0.11
CA ASN A 393 -27.83 -11.98 0.09
C ASN A 393 -27.25 -12.94 -0.96
N THR A 394 -26.01 -12.70 -1.39
CA THR A 394 -25.25 -13.58 -2.30
C THR A 394 -24.12 -14.23 -1.51
N TYR A 395 -24.16 -15.54 -1.28
CA TYR A 395 -23.27 -16.19 -0.31
C TYR A 395 -22.24 -17.14 -0.94
N ASP A 396 -22.29 -17.37 -2.25
CA ASP A 396 -21.44 -18.34 -2.96
C ASP A 396 -19.93 -18.01 -2.86
N CYS A 397 -19.60 -16.74 -2.61
CA CYS A 397 -18.24 -16.25 -2.51
C CYS A 397 -17.60 -16.41 -1.11
N VAL A 398 -18.38 -16.74 -0.06
CA VAL A 398 -17.91 -16.73 1.34
C VAL A 398 -16.78 -17.74 1.54
N GLU A 399 -16.93 -18.94 1.00
CA GLU A 399 -15.89 -19.97 1.07
C GLU A 399 -14.62 -19.54 0.34
N ASN A 400 -14.75 -18.91 -0.83
CA ASN A 400 -13.59 -18.42 -1.56
C ASN A 400 -12.89 -17.28 -0.80
N ILE A 401 -13.64 -16.32 -0.24
CA ILE A 401 -13.10 -15.26 0.64
C ILE A 401 -12.33 -15.87 1.81
N ARG A 402 -12.93 -16.88 2.46
CA ARG A 402 -12.29 -17.61 3.56
C ARG A 402 -10.96 -18.21 3.13
N LEU A 403 -10.94 -19.00 2.05
CA LEU A 403 -9.72 -19.64 1.52
C LEU A 403 -8.64 -18.63 1.14
N ILE A 404 -9.01 -17.50 0.52
CA ILE A 404 -8.07 -16.43 0.20
C ILE A 404 -7.46 -15.85 1.48
N ILE A 405 -8.28 -15.54 2.51
CA ILE A 405 -7.77 -15.01 3.79
C ILE A 405 -6.81 -16.01 4.45
N TYR A 406 -7.08 -17.31 4.41
CA TYR A 406 -6.16 -18.34 4.94
C TYR A 406 -4.78 -18.33 4.26
N SER A 407 -4.69 -17.92 2.99
CA SER A 407 -3.41 -17.86 2.27
C SER A 407 -2.53 -16.66 2.68
N ILE A 408 -3.10 -15.68 3.40
CA ILE A 408 -2.38 -14.51 3.89
C ILE A 408 -1.79 -14.87 5.26
N GLU A 409 -0.50 -15.23 5.33
CA GLU A 409 0.13 -15.56 6.62
C GLU A 409 1.05 -14.45 7.14
N PRO A 410 0.98 -14.06 8.43
CA PRO A 410 -0.04 -14.43 9.42
C PRO A 410 -1.29 -13.53 9.33
N VAL A 411 -2.46 -14.08 9.70
CA VAL A 411 -3.73 -13.36 9.90
C VAL A 411 -4.21 -13.59 11.34
N ASP A 412 -4.96 -12.64 11.90
CA ASP A 412 -5.59 -12.77 13.20
C ASP A 412 -6.50 -14.00 13.26
N SER A 413 -6.18 -14.94 14.16
CA SER A 413 -6.93 -16.18 14.34
C SER A 413 -8.40 -15.95 14.69
N ARG A 414 -8.76 -14.80 15.28
CA ARG A 414 -10.16 -14.47 15.63
C ARG A 414 -11.02 -14.24 14.39
N ILE A 415 -10.45 -13.65 13.33
CA ILE A 415 -11.11 -13.50 12.02
C ILE A 415 -11.41 -14.88 11.44
N ILE A 416 -10.42 -15.76 11.49
CA ILE A 416 -10.52 -17.13 10.99
C ILE A 416 -11.63 -17.92 11.71
N LEU A 417 -11.72 -17.79 13.05
CA LEU A 417 -12.77 -18.42 13.84
C LEU A 417 -14.17 -17.96 13.40
N GLN A 418 -14.39 -16.64 13.30
CA GLN A 418 -15.69 -16.12 12.87
C GLN A 418 -16.04 -16.49 11.43
N LEU A 419 -15.07 -16.54 10.50
CA LEU A 419 -15.32 -17.00 9.12
C LEU A 419 -15.74 -18.47 9.08
N ASN A 420 -15.11 -19.33 9.88
CA ASN A 420 -15.50 -20.74 9.97
C ASN A 420 -16.91 -20.90 10.57
N GLU A 421 -17.27 -20.09 11.56
CA GLU A 421 -18.62 -20.08 12.16
C GLU A 421 -19.68 -19.57 11.18
N LEU A 422 -19.38 -18.50 10.44
CA LEU A 422 -20.25 -17.98 9.38
C LEU A 422 -20.48 -19.02 8.29
N GLN A 423 -19.42 -19.68 7.82
CA GLN A 423 -19.51 -20.71 6.79
C GLN A 423 -20.38 -21.88 7.26
N LYS A 424 -20.22 -22.34 8.51
CA LYS A 424 -21.09 -23.36 9.11
C LYS A 424 -22.55 -22.92 9.15
N HIS A 425 -22.82 -21.68 9.53
CA HIS A 425 -24.19 -21.16 9.59
C HIS A 425 -24.85 -21.14 8.21
N LEU A 426 -24.12 -20.74 7.17
CA LEU A 426 -24.62 -20.65 5.80
C LEU A 426 -24.78 -22.03 5.13
N THR A 427 -24.00 -23.03 5.52
CA THR A 427 -24.03 -24.39 4.92
C THR A 427 -25.06 -25.36 5.54
N VAL A 428 -25.70 -25.02 6.67
CA VAL A 428 -26.63 -25.91 7.40
C VAL A 428 -28.00 -26.11 6.69
N GLY A 429 -28.23 -25.52 5.51
CA GLY A 429 -29.40 -25.77 4.66
C GLY A 429 -29.21 -26.85 3.58
N MET A 430 -29.16 -28.13 3.94
CA MET A 430 -29.05 -29.22 2.94
C MET A 430 -30.41 -29.67 2.39
N ILE A 431 -30.75 -29.30 1.14
CA ILE A 431 -31.70 -30.03 0.27
C ILE A 431 -31.17 -29.98 -1.19
N PRO A 432 -31.17 -31.09 -1.96
CA PRO A 432 -30.62 -31.10 -3.31
C PRO A 432 -31.64 -30.62 -4.34
N GLN A 433 -31.30 -29.63 -5.17
CA GLN A 433 -31.69 -29.58 -6.60
C GLN A 433 -30.97 -28.45 -7.38
N SER A 434 -30.34 -28.88 -8.48
CA SER A 434 -29.91 -28.12 -9.67
C SER A 434 -31.15 -27.66 -10.48
N PRO A 435 -31.12 -26.70 -11.44
CA PRO A 435 -29.99 -26.20 -12.26
C PRO A 435 -29.89 -24.66 -12.39
N TYR A 436 -28.73 -24.14 -12.80
CA TYR A 436 -28.57 -23.13 -13.87
C TYR A 436 -27.08 -22.77 -14.02
N GLU A 437 -26.45 -23.32 -15.06
CA GLU A 437 -25.25 -22.74 -15.67
C GLU A 437 -25.68 -21.56 -16.55
N GLN A 438 -25.15 -20.36 -16.31
CA GLN A 438 -25.08 -19.31 -17.33
C GLN A 438 -23.66 -18.73 -17.34
N PRO A 439 -23.03 -18.59 -18.51
CA PRO A 439 -21.71 -18.00 -18.63
C PRO A 439 -21.77 -16.49 -18.40
N LEU A 440 -20.78 -15.96 -17.67
CA LEU A 440 -20.50 -14.53 -17.56
C LEU A 440 -20.41 -13.91 -18.96
N GLN A 441 -21.33 -13.02 -19.29
CA GLN A 441 -21.20 -12.14 -20.46
C GLN A 441 -20.11 -11.08 -20.16
N ASP A 442 -19.17 -10.96 -21.09
CA ASP A 442 -18.14 -9.92 -21.13
C ASP A 442 -18.76 -8.51 -21.01
N TYR A 443 -18.45 -7.80 -19.93
CA TYR A 443 -18.99 -6.45 -19.67
C TYR A 443 -18.10 -5.32 -20.22
N PHE A 444 -16.86 -5.60 -20.66
CA PHE A 444 -15.99 -4.58 -21.28
C PHE A 444 -16.28 -4.34 -22.77
N SER A 445 -17.26 -5.02 -23.37
CA SER A 445 -17.68 -4.76 -24.76
C SER A 445 -18.69 -3.62 -24.92
N LEU A 446 -18.59 -2.56 -24.13
CA LEU A 446 -19.18 -1.27 -24.46
C LEU A 446 -18.14 -0.38 -25.16
N ILE A 447 -17.72 -0.82 -26.35
CA ILE A 447 -17.18 0.10 -27.35
C ILE A 447 -18.35 0.99 -27.78
N PRO A 448 -18.30 2.32 -27.59
CA PRO A 448 -19.29 3.18 -28.21
C PRO A 448 -19.07 3.09 -29.72
N THR A 449 -19.97 2.42 -30.43
CA THR A 449 -20.08 2.59 -31.87
C THR A 449 -20.32 4.07 -32.14
N LYS A 450 -19.36 4.70 -32.81
CA LYS A 450 -19.38 6.10 -33.28
C LYS A 450 -20.79 6.53 -33.70
N SER A 451 -21.41 7.42 -32.94
CA SER A 451 -22.42 8.34 -33.48
C SER A 451 -21.75 9.68 -33.76
N ALA A 452 -21.79 10.09 -35.02
CA ALA A 452 -21.18 11.30 -35.53
C ALA A 452 -21.79 12.59 -34.93
N SER A 453 -20.97 13.66 -34.95
CA SER A 453 -21.24 15.09 -34.63
C SER A 453 -21.58 15.38 -33.16
N SER A 454 -21.01 16.36 -32.47
CA SER A 454 -20.53 17.71 -32.85
C SER A 454 -19.47 18.22 -31.86
N THR A 455 -18.48 18.97 -32.37
CA THR A 455 -17.51 19.90 -31.74
C THR A 455 -17.16 19.78 -30.23
N PRO A 456 -15.87 19.64 -29.86
CA PRO A 456 -15.43 19.67 -28.46
C PRO A 456 -15.30 21.12 -27.92
N PRO A 457 -15.61 21.38 -26.64
CA PRO A 457 -15.07 22.54 -25.94
C PRO A 457 -13.63 22.27 -25.49
N THR A 458 -12.78 23.28 -25.68
CA THR A 458 -11.36 23.35 -25.34
C THR A 458 -11.10 22.97 -23.87
N PRO A 459 -10.17 22.06 -23.55
CA PRO A 459 -9.73 21.86 -22.18
C PRO A 459 -8.68 22.92 -21.80
N LEU A 460 -8.86 23.51 -20.63
CA LEU A 460 -7.88 24.40 -19.97
C LEU A 460 -6.57 23.62 -19.72
N PHE A 461 -5.51 24.03 -20.42
CA PHE A 461 -4.14 23.63 -20.12
C PHE A 461 -3.68 24.36 -18.85
N LEU A 462 -3.32 23.61 -17.81
CA LEU A 462 -2.45 24.09 -16.74
C LEU A 462 -1.02 23.64 -17.06
N ASN A 463 -0.19 24.64 -17.39
CA ASN A 463 1.16 24.53 -17.90
C ASN A 463 2.16 23.91 -16.91
N SER A 464 3.14 23.21 -17.48
CA SER A 464 4.52 23.13 -16.98
C SER A 464 5.48 23.53 -18.13
N PRO A 465 6.78 23.78 -17.87
CA PRO A 465 7.41 25.08 -18.05
C PRO A 465 8.34 25.14 -19.29
N LEU A 466 8.65 26.34 -19.79
CA LEU A 466 9.94 26.71 -20.40
C LEU A 466 9.93 28.18 -20.88
N SER A 467 10.74 28.99 -20.19
CA SER A 467 11.62 30.08 -20.67
C SER A 467 11.13 31.11 -21.69
N GLN A 468 11.10 32.41 -21.31
CA GLN A 468 12.12 33.40 -21.69
C GLN A 468 11.79 34.83 -21.18
N ASP A 469 12.77 35.40 -20.47
CA ASP A 469 13.25 36.79 -20.39
C ASP A 469 12.30 38.00 -20.59
N LYS A 470 12.19 38.87 -19.57
CA LYS A 470 12.97 40.13 -19.48
C LYS A 470 12.50 41.02 -18.32
N GLU A 471 13.51 41.63 -17.68
CA GLU A 471 13.53 42.94 -17.02
C GLU A 471 12.52 43.21 -15.90
N TRP A 472 12.99 43.42 -14.66
CA TRP A 472 12.73 44.63 -13.88
C TRP A 472 13.75 44.73 -12.73
N ASN A 473 14.58 45.77 -12.79
CA ASN A 473 15.50 46.21 -11.73
C ASN A 473 14.73 46.94 -10.61
N HIS A 474 15.28 46.85 -9.37
CA HIS A 474 15.47 47.91 -8.36
C HIS A 474 15.13 47.50 -6.90
N LEU A 475 16.20 47.18 -6.13
CA LEU A 475 16.59 47.64 -4.76
C LEU A 475 15.64 47.45 -3.55
N PRO A 476 16.12 47.53 -2.28
CA PRO A 476 17.43 47.19 -1.72
C PRO A 476 17.37 46.30 -0.44
N SER A 477 18.51 45.69 -0.09
CA SER A 477 18.78 45.11 1.24
C SER A 477 18.75 46.14 2.37
N PRO A 478 18.69 45.67 3.63
CA PRO A 478 19.54 46.22 4.67
C PRO A 478 20.39 45.17 5.40
N HIS A 479 21.62 45.58 5.66
CA HIS A 479 22.68 44.93 6.41
C HIS A 479 22.34 44.71 7.89
N TRP A 480 22.76 43.57 8.44
CA TRP A 480 23.38 43.49 9.76
C TRP A 480 24.56 42.52 9.72
N ARG A 481 25.77 43.03 9.98
CA ARG A 481 26.97 42.25 10.29
C ARG A 481 26.97 41.93 11.78
N GLN A 482 27.42 40.73 12.15
CA GLN A 482 28.48 40.62 13.17
C GLN A 482 29.42 39.44 12.84
N PRO A 483 30.75 39.64 12.93
CA PRO A 483 31.78 38.67 12.54
C PRO A 483 32.34 37.95 13.77
N GLN A 484 32.45 36.62 13.72
CA GLN A 484 33.41 35.88 14.58
C GLN A 484 33.62 34.38 14.25
N GLN A 485 32.96 33.82 13.23
CA GLN A 485 33.20 32.42 12.81
C GLN A 485 34.08 32.24 11.56
N GLU A 486 34.48 33.34 10.90
CA GLU A 486 35.26 33.27 9.64
C GLU A 486 36.75 32.94 9.83
N VAL A 487 37.30 33.04 11.04
CA VAL A 487 38.74 32.76 11.25
C VAL A 487 39.04 31.26 11.39
N LEU A 488 38.06 30.44 11.78
CA LEU A 488 38.26 28.98 11.91
C LEU A 488 37.99 28.19 10.60
N LEU A 489 37.23 28.78 9.67
CA LEU A 489 36.91 28.20 8.37
C LEU A 489 37.98 28.48 7.29
N GLN A 490 38.83 29.48 7.50
CA GLN A 490 39.88 29.84 6.55
C GLN A 490 41.13 28.96 6.68
N ASP A 491 41.46 28.50 7.89
CA ASP A 491 42.58 27.57 8.13
C ASP A 491 42.28 26.12 7.68
N GLN A 492 41.01 25.70 7.65
CA GLN A 492 40.63 24.38 7.11
C GLN A 492 40.56 24.35 5.58
N LEU A 493 40.36 25.50 4.91
CA LEU A 493 40.35 25.59 3.44
C LEU A 493 41.76 25.70 2.83
N GLN A 494 42.79 26.10 3.59
CA GLN A 494 44.18 26.07 3.10
C GLN A 494 44.79 24.66 3.10
N HIS A 495 44.35 23.75 3.97
CA HIS A 495 44.85 22.38 3.97
C HIS A 495 44.31 21.51 2.82
N LEU A 496 43.16 21.85 2.23
CA LEU A 496 42.59 21.14 1.08
C LEU A 496 43.09 21.63 -0.29
N GLN A 497 43.79 22.77 -0.35
CA GLN A 497 44.36 23.31 -1.60
C GLN A 497 45.82 22.90 -1.85
N ILE A 498 46.49 22.23 -0.90
CA ILE A 498 47.86 21.73 -1.09
C ILE A 498 47.86 20.30 -1.67
N GLU A 499 46.81 19.50 -1.45
CA GLU A 499 46.72 18.13 -2.02
C GLU A 499 46.28 18.06 -3.49
N THR A 500 45.81 19.17 -4.08
CA THR A 500 45.41 19.23 -5.50
C THR A 500 46.48 19.81 -6.44
N ARG A 501 47.70 20.09 -5.94
CA ARG A 501 48.84 20.55 -6.78
C ARG A 501 49.99 19.55 -6.94
N HIS A 502 49.87 18.33 -6.43
CA HIS A 502 50.80 17.24 -6.72
C HIS A 502 50.06 15.96 -7.14
N ARG A 503 49.41 16.02 -8.30
CA ARG A 503 49.25 14.89 -9.23
C ARG A 503 49.35 15.39 -10.66
#